data_AF-A0A5C7MTP6-F1
#
_entry.id   AF-A0A5C7MTP6-F1
#
_cell.length_a   1.000
_cell.length_b   1.000
_cell.length_c   1.000
_cell.angle_alpha   90.00
_cell.angle_beta   90.00
_cell.angle_gamma   90.00
#
_symmetry.space_group_name_H-M   'P 1'
#
loop_
_entity.id
_entity.type
_entity.pdbx_description
1 polymer ?
#
loop_
_entity_poly.entity_id
_entity_poly.type
_entity_poly.pdbx_seq_one_letter_code
_entity_poly.pdbx_strand_id
1 'polypeptide(L)' 'TKGPGSRAAGIAMAYKLIDAAQARWRAVNAPHLVALVRAGAVFHKGKLLERPVDITPPEPADNPATPTGTEVA' A
#
# COMPACT_ATOMS: atom_id res chain seq x y z
N THR A 1 -11.99 -39.50 0.76
CA THR A 1 -12.07 -38.03 0.76
C THR A 1 -13.24 -37.62 -0.12
N LYS A 2 -14.06 -36.65 0.30
CA LYS A 2 -15.24 -36.23 -0.47
C LYS A 2 -14.81 -35.18 -1.49
N GLY A 3 -14.43 -35.64 -2.68
CA GLY A 3 -14.15 -34.76 -3.82
C GLY A 3 -15.44 -34.09 -4.32
N PRO A 4 -15.32 -33.12 -5.25
CA PRO A 4 -16.49 -32.54 -5.91
C PRO A 4 -17.27 -33.68 -6.56
N GLY A 5 -18.51 -33.91 -6.12
CA GLY A 5 -19.31 -35.09 -6.49
C GLY A 5 -19.62 -35.22 -7.99
N SER A 6 -19.11 -34.33 -8.83
CA SER A 6 -19.12 -34.41 -10.29
C SER A 6 -17.99 -33.57 -10.90
N ARG A 7 -17.63 -33.86 -12.16
CA ARG A 7 -16.65 -33.08 -12.93
C ARG A 7 -17.03 -31.60 -13.05
N ALA A 8 -18.32 -31.33 -13.31
CA ALA A 8 -18.83 -29.97 -13.43
C ALA A 8 -18.68 -29.18 -12.12
N ALA A 9 -18.99 -29.81 -10.97
CA ALA A 9 -18.80 -29.19 -9.67
C ALA A 9 -17.33 -28.86 -9.38
N GLY A 10 -16.41 -29.73 -9.79
CA GLY A 10 -14.97 -29.51 -9.61
C GLY A 10 -14.46 -28.31 -10.41
N ILE A 11 -14.88 -28.19 -11.68
CA ILE A 11 -14.48 -27.06 -12.54
C ILE A 11 -15.05 -25.75 -12.00
N ALA A 12 -16.32 -25.73 -11.57
CA ALA A 12 -16.93 -24.53 -10.99
C ALA A 12 -16.22 -24.09 -9.70
N MET A 13 -15.74 -25.03 -8.89
CA MET A 13 -14.98 -24.73 -7.68
C MET A 13 -13.60 -24.15 -8.01
N ALA A 14 -12.88 -24.73 -8.98
CA ALA A 14 -11.58 -24.21 -9.44
C ALA A 14 -11.70 -22.79 -10.00
N TYR A 15 -12.72 -22.53 -10.82
CA TYR A 15 -12.99 -21.20 -11.37
C TYR A 15 -13.20 -20.17 -10.25
N LYS A 16 -14.05 -20.46 -9.27
CA LYS A 16 -14.33 -19.56 -8.14
C LYS A 16 -13.07 -19.25 -7.33
N LEU A 17 -12.19 -20.24 -7.15
CA LEU A 17 -10.91 -20.04 -6.45
C LEU A 17 -9.98 -19.09 -7.21
N ILE A 18 -9.87 -19.26 -8.53
CA ILE A 18 -9.03 -18.41 -9.39
C ILE A 18 -9.61 -16.99 -9.47
N ASP A 19 -10.91 -16.86 -9.65
CA ASP A 19 -11.61 -15.58 -9.73
C ASP A 19 -11.47 -14.77 -8.43
N ALA A 20 -11.64 -15.42 -7.28
CA ALA A 20 -11.41 -14.80 -5.98
C ALA A 20 -9.94 -14.40 -5.74
N ALA A 21 -9.00 -15.14 -6.31
CA ALA A 21 -7.57 -14.82 -6.24
C ALA A 21 -7.19 -13.65 -7.16
N GLN A 22 -7.82 -13.52 -8.32
CA GLN A 22 -7.52 -12.47 -9.30
C GLN A 22 -7.69 -11.06 -8.71
N ALA A 23 -8.75 -10.83 -7.93
CA ALA A 23 -8.95 -9.54 -7.26
C ALA A 23 -7.86 -9.22 -6.21
N ARG A 24 -7.21 -10.26 -5.68
CA ARG A 24 -6.30 -10.19 -4.55
C ARG A 24 -4.83 -10.17 -4.97
N TRP A 25 -4.51 -10.71 -6.16
CA TRP A 25 -3.14 -10.74 -6.67
C TRP A 25 -2.83 -9.51 -7.50
N ARG A 26 -1.85 -8.73 -7.04
CA ARG A 26 -1.23 -7.68 -7.84
C ARG A 26 0.13 -8.21 -8.30
N ALA A 27 0.31 -8.32 -9.61
CA ALA A 27 1.62 -8.59 -10.17
C ALA A 27 2.54 -7.42 -9.83
N VAL A 28 3.68 -7.72 -9.19
CA VAL A 28 4.69 -6.72 -8.86
C VAL A 28 5.72 -6.72 -9.98
N ASN A 29 5.88 -5.57 -10.66
CA ASN A 29 6.81 -5.44 -11.80
C ASN A 29 8.29 -5.56 -11.41
N ALA A 30 8.64 -5.35 -10.13
CA ALA A 30 10.01 -5.43 -9.61
C ALA A 30 10.06 -6.31 -8.34
N PRO A 31 9.92 -7.64 -8.47
CA PRO A 31 9.84 -8.55 -7.32
C PRO A 31 11.11 -8.53 -6.46
N HIS A 32 12.27 -8.26 -7.06
CA HIS A 32 13.55 -8.15 -6.36
C HIS A 32 13.62 -6.95 -5.40
N LEU A 33 12.78 -5.91 -5.58
CA LEU A 33 12.71 -4.75 -4.69
C LEU A 33 11.73 -4.92 -3.53
N VAL A 34 10.86 -5.95 -3.56
CA VAL A 34 9.79 -6.14 -2.58
C VAL A 34 10.31 -6.34 -1.17
N ALA A 35 11.45 -7.03 -1.01
CA ALA A 35 12.08 -7.20 0.29
C ALA A 35 12.45 -5.85 0.92
N LEU A 36 12.93 -4.91 0.10
CA LEU A 36 13.35 -3.59 0.56
C LEU A 36 12.16 -2.68 0.87
N VAL A 37 11.09 -2.74 0.06
CA VAL A 37 9.82 -2.06 0.36
C VAL A 37 9.21 -2.59 1.67
N ARG A 38 9.23 -3.91 1.88
CA ARG A 38 8.75 -4.53 3.14
C ARG A 38 9.60 -4.13 4.35
N ALA A 39 10.89 -3.87 4.15
CA ALA A 39 11.77 -3.35 5.19
C ALA A 39 11.57 -1.85 5.46
N GLY A 40 10.65 -1.18 4.75
CA GLY A 40 10.30 0.23 4.96
C GLY A 40 11.09 1.23 4.11
N ALA A 41 11.90 0.78 3.15
CA ALA A 41 12.63 1.71 2.29
C ALA A 41 11.71 2.37 1.26
N VAL A 42 11.99 3.64 0.97
CA VAL A 42 11.14 4.46 0.09
C VAL A 42 11.74 4.53 -1.31
N PHE A 43 10.88 4.35 -2.31
CA PHE A 43 11.26 4.42 -3.72
C PHE A 43 10.54 5.57 -4.42
N HIS A 44 11.25 6.29 -5.28
CA HIS A 44 10.66 7.26 -6.20
C HIS A 44 10.99 6.86 -7.64
N LYS A 45 9.96 6.63 -8.46
CA LYS A 45 10.10 6.17 -9.87
C LYS A 45 10.99 4.91 -10.00
N GLY A 46 10.91 3.99 -9.04
CA GLY A 46 11.68 2.74 -9.04
C GLY A 46 13.14 2.86 -8.57
N LYS A 47 13.59 4.05 -8.13
CA LYS A 47 14.91 4.25 -7.53
C LYS A 47 14.78 4.37 -6.01
N LEU A 48 15.69 3.70 -5.29
CA LEU A 48 15.77 3.79 -3.84
C LEU A 48 16.19 5.22 -3.45
N LEU A 49 15.53 5.79 -2.46
CA LEU A 49 15.91 7.08 -1.91
C LEU A 49 16.77 6.89 -0.66
N GLU A 50 17.96 7.48 -0.69
CA GLU A 50 18.89 7.48 0.45
C GLU A 50 18.47 8.50 1.54
N ARG A 51 17.76 9.56 1.16
CA ARG A 51 17.24 10.60 2.05
C ARG A 51 15.71 10.73 1.90
N PRO A 52 14.91 10.26 2.88
CA PRO A 52 13.45 10.22 2.76
C PRO A 52 12.73 11.58 2.67
N VAL A 53 13.40 12.70 2.98
CA VAL A 53 12.77 14.04 3.02
C VAL A 53 12.43 14.62 1.65
N ASP A 54 12.97 14.07 0.56
CA ASP A 54 12.81 14.64 -0.79
C ASP A 54 11.43 14.37 -1.44
N ILE A 55 10.57 13.58 -0.79
CA ILE A 55 9.21 13.25 -1.28
C ILE A 55 8.11 13.71 -0.35
N THR A 56 8.44 14.07 0.89
CA THR A 56 7.47 14.64 1.82
C THR A 56 7.21 16.07 1.36
N PRO A 57 5.97 16.43 0.97
CA PRO A 57 5.62 17.84 0.79
C PRO A 57 6.02 18.57 2.08
N PRO A 58 6.69 19.73 2.00
CA PRO A 58 7.09 20.43 3.21
C PRO A 58 5.83 20.63 4.07
N GLU A 59 5.91 20.17 5.31
CA GLU A 59 4.93 20.51 6.34
C GLU A 59 4.77 22.04 6.28
N PRO A 60 3.55 22.59 6.17
CA PRO A 60 3.37 24.03 6.13
C PRO A 60 3.95 24.59 7.41
N ALA A 61 5.11 25.23 7.26
CA ALA A 61 5.86 25.84 8.34
C ALA A 61 4.94 26.75 9.14
N ASP A 62 4.92 26.51 10.45
CA ASP A 62 4.72 27.48 11.52
C ASP A 62 3.89 28.71 11.13
N ASN A 63 2.60 28.68 11.45
CA ASN A 63 1.79 29.88 11.53
C ASN A 63 2.38 30.80 12.63
N PRO A 64 3.01 31.95 12.29
CA PRO A 64 3.62 32.81 13.29
C PRO A 64 2.57 33.78 13.84
N ALA A 65 2.31 33.66 15.14
CA ALA A 65 1.86 34.70 16.07
C ALA A 65 0.49 35.36 15.85
N THR A 66 -0.37 35.24 16.87
CA THR A 66 -0.88 36.44 17.55
C THR A 66 -1.04 36.15 19.04
N PRO A 67 -0.18 36.67 19.93
CA PRO A 67 -0.52 36.82 21.33
C PRO A 67 -1.31 38.14 21.48
N THR A 68 -2.55 38.06 21.93
CA THR A 68 -3.22 39.24 22.49
C THR A 68 -3.98 38.79 23.73
N GLY A 69 -3.33 38.97 24.87
CA GLY A 69 -4.04 39.17 26.13
C GLY A 69 -4.60 40.60 26.19
N THR A 70 -5.45 40.84 27.21
CA THR A 70 -6.16 42.10 27.59
C THR A 70 -7.52 42.22 26.86
N GLU A 71 -8.69 42.33 27.49
CA GLU A 71 -9.07 42.97 28.76
C GLU A 71 -10.42 42.43 29.32
N VAL A 72 -10.63 42.67 30.62
CA VAL A 72 -11.82 42.49 31.47
C VAL A 72 -13.11 43.14 30.93
N ALA A 73 -14.24 42.49 31.23
CA ALA A 73 -15.55 43.12 31.45
C ALA A 73 -16.28 42.35 32.56
#